data_AF-A0A193FD45-F1
#
_entry.id   AF-A0A193FD45-F1
#
_cell.length_a   1.000
_cell.length_b   1.000
_cell.length_c   1.000
_cell.angle_alpha   90.00
_cell.angle_beta   90.00
_cell.angle_gamma   90.00
#
_symmetry.space_group_name_H-M   'P 1'
#
loop_
_entity.id
_entity.type
_entity.pdbx_description
1 polymer ?
#
loop_
_entity_poly.entity_id
_entity_poly.type
_entity_poly.pdbx_seq_one_letter_code
_entity_poly.pdbx_strand_id
1 'polypeptide(L)'
;MTGLTAGAARAQGLAPASANVLPHELATAWRASKLPTSSLSLVVQELGGQRLVSVNAKEPRNPASVMKLVTTWSALSSLGPNYVWRTELLSEPGARPGANGVLPGPLYLRASGDPLLLMQDLWTLLRDLRLHGVRQIGDLVIDRTIFGPVATDPGAFDGAPDRAYNASPDAFMVGFGAVRLLFMPDPAARRWRPVIDPPVPGVSVSGQVEWSDVACPGSPEVATEPVITQQGITLRLSGKVAGSCGEFSLYRLALSQPEFATEVFRLLWRELGGTFAGQVRAGMVPPDAVPLAVHESPPLGDVIRTINKRSNNVMARLLLLTLGAEGGRRPATEAGGAAAVRRVLGSQGLSMPELVIDNGSGLSRIGRISADSLASLLTVAWNSPYMPEFMSSLAIAGVDGTMRRRLRDRDTRGMAHLKTGSLVNVRAMAGYVLGASGKRYVVVSIVNDERADAVRPFDDALIKWLAER
;
A
#
# COMPACT_ATOMS: atom_id res chain seq x y z
N MET A 1 21.28 -71.12 -4.73
CA MET A 1 21.85 -69.78 -4.48
C MET A 1 20.71 -68.76 -4.51
N THR A 2 20.92 -67.61 -3.87
CA THR A 2 20.06 -66.42 -3.74
C THR A 2 18.99 -66.48 -2.64
N GLY A 3 19.43 -66.10 -1.43
CA GLY A 3 18.56 -65.64 -0.35
C GLY A 3 18.06 -64.21 -0.60
N LEU A 4 16.81 -63.95 -0.24
CA LEU A 4 16.23 -62.61 -0.16
C LEU A 4 16.21 -62.18 1.31
N THR A 5 17.04 -61.19 1.66
CA THR A 5 16.98 -60.48 2.92
C THR A 5 15.96 -59.36 2.84
N ALA A 6 14.96 -59.40 3.73
CA ALA A 6 14.01 -58.31 3.95
C ALA A 6 14.70 -57.12 4.64
N GLY A 7 14.74 -55.97 3.97
CA GLY A 7 15.17 -54.70 4.55
C GLY A 7 13.99 -54.01 5.24
N ALA A 8 14.00 -53.97 6.56
CA ALA A 8 13.07 -53.17 7.35
C ALA A 8 13.41 -51.67 7.20
N ALA A 9 12.54 -50.92 6.53
CA ALA A 9 12.61 -49.47 6.52
C ALA A 9 12.24 -48.93 7.91
N ARG A 10 13.25 -48.39 8.62
CA ARG A 10 13.02 -47.59 9.83
C ARG A 10 12.29 -46.31 9.44
N ALA A 11 11.01 -46.22 9.79
CA ALA A 11 10.30 -44.95 9.88
C ALA A 11 10.99 -44.11 10.97
N GLN A 12 11.78 -43.12 10.56
CA GLN A 12 12.22 -42.07 11.48
C GLN A 12 10.99 -41.23 11.83
N GLY A 13 10.46 -41.43 13.03
CA GLY A 13 9.41 -40.59 13.58
C GLY A 13 9.92 -39.15 13.70
N LEU A 14 9.36 -38.26 12.87
CA LEU A 14 9.55 -36.82 13.00
C LEU A 14 8.80 -36.35 14.25
N ALA A 15 9.53 -35.70 15.16
CA ALA A 15 8.96 -35.16 16.38
C ALA A 15 7.87 -34.11 16.05
N PRO A 16 6.70 -34.15 16.71
CA PRO A 16 5.66 -33.16 16.52
C PRO A 16 6.15 -31.77 16.93
N ALA A 17 5.60 -30.72 16.30
CA ALA A 17 5.89 -29.35 16.67
C ALA A 17 5.59 -29.11 18.16
N SER A 18 6.56 -28.58 18.91
CA SER A 18 6.34 -28.17 20.30
C SER A 18 5.50 -26.89 20.34
N ALA A 19 4.22 -27.03 20.67
CA ALA A 19 3.35 -25.88 20.90
C ALA A 19 3.95 -24.96 21.98
N ASN A 20 4.00 -23.65 21.70
CA ASN A 20 4.47 -22.60 22.59
C ASN A 20 5.94 -22.69 23.05
N VAL A 21 6.78 -23.46 22.35
CA VAL A 21 8.22 -23.52 22.63
C VAL A 21 9.00 -23.01 21.42
N LEU A 22 9.88 -22.03 21.65
CA LEU A 22 10.82 -21.56 20.64
C LEU A 22 12.00 -22.54 20.52
N PRO A 23 12.50 -22.81 19.29
CA PRO A 23 13.78 -23.49 19.11
C PRO A 23 14.89 -22.83 19.95
N HIS A 24 15.84 -23.62 20.44
CA HIS A 24 16.90 -23.15 21.33
C HIS A 24 17.70 -21.98 20.70
N GLU A 25 17.93 -22.06 19.40
CA GLU A 25 18.61 -21.04 18.59
C GLU A 25 17.89 -19.69 18.61
N LEU A 26 16.55 -19.71 18.68
CA LEU A 26 15.72 -18.51 18.69
C LEU A 26 15.38 -18.02 20.11
N ALA A 27 15.42 -18.91 21.11
CA ALA A 27 15.09 -18.59 22.49
C ALA A 27 16.00 -17.52 23.09
N THR A 28 17.29 -17.49 22.72
CA THR A 28 18.23 -16.45 23.19
C THR A 28 17.91 -15.09 22.58
N ALA A 29 17.65 -15.02 21.27
CA ALA A 29 17.24 -13.77 20.62
C ALA A 29 15.90 -13.25 21.16
N TRP A 30 14.95 -14.14 21.44
CA TRP A 30 13.67 -13.77 22.05
C TRP A 30 13.87 -13.20 23.46
N ARG A 31 14.63 -13.87 24.34
CA ARG A 31 14.92 -13.36 25.69
C ARG A 31 15.59 -11.98 25.67
N ALA A 32 16.46 -11.71 24.70
CA ALA A 32 17.12 -10.41 24.55
C ALA A 32 16.14 -9.26 24.26
N SER A 33 14.98 -9.54 23.66
CA SER A 33 13.92 -8.53 23.45
C SER A 33 13.25 -8.07 24.76
N LYS A 34 13.35 -8.87 25.83
CA LYS A 34 12.66 -8.67 27.12
C LYS A 34 11.13 -8.57 27.00
N LEU A 35 10.56 -9.07 25.90
CA LEU A 35 9.13 -9.15 25.68
C LEU A 35 8.54 -10.44 26.30
N PRO A 36 7.32 -10.39 26.85
CA PRO A 36 6.67 -11.61 27.33
C PRO A 36 6.21 -12.45 26.13
N THR A 37 6.36 -13.78 26.20
CA THR A 37 5.92 -14.70 25.12
C THR A 37 4.43 -14.55 24.79
N SER A 38 3.60 -14.11 25.73
CA SER A 38 2.17 -13.78 25.51
C SER A 38 1.93 -12.63 24.52
N SER A 39 2.95 -11.80 24.22
CA SER A 39 2.88 -10.73 23.22
C SER A 39 3.14 -11.23 21.78
N LEU A 40 3.70 -12.44 21.61
CA LEU A 40 4.10 -13.01 20.33
C LEU A 40 3.05 -13.98 19.82
N SER A 41 2.69 -13.87 18.53
CA SER A 41 2.16 -14.98 17.73
C SER A 41 3.16 -15.31 16.63
N LEU A 42 3.57 -16.57 16.57
CA LEU A 42 4.57 -17.07 15.63
C LEU A 42 4.11 -18.38 15.00
N VAL A 43 4.14 -18.42 13.67
CA VAL A 43 4.00 -19.64 12.88
C VAL A 43 5.18 -19.76 11.93
N VAL A 44 5.81 -20.93 11.92
CA VAL A 44 6.80 -21.34 10.92
C VAL A 44 6.39 -22.69 10.38
N GLN A 45 6.29 -22.79 9.06
CA GLN A 45 5.77 -23.96 8.36
C GLN A 45 6.60 -24.24 7.11
N GLU A 46 7.12 -25.45 6.95
CA GLU A 46 7.67 -25.90 5.67
C GLU A 46 6.51 -26.05 4.65
N LEU A 47 6.66 -25.45 3.48
CA LEU A 47 5.66 -25.58 2.40
C LEU A 47 5.62 -27.03 1.90
N GLY A 48 4.44 -27.64 1.95
CA GLY A 48 4.24 -29.07 1.65
C GLY A 48 4.79 -30.03 2.73
N GLY A 49 5.25 -29.50 3.87
CA GLY A 49 5.90 -30.27 4.92
C GLY A 49 5.33 -30.03 6.31
N GLN A 50 6.19 -30.14 7.32
CA GLN A 50 5.82 -30.05 8.72
C GLN A 50 5.79 -28.62 9.26
N ARG A 51 4.93 -28.41 10.27
CA ARG A 51 4.97 -27.21 11.11
C ARG A 51 6.20 -27.26 12.00
N LEU A 52 7.01 -26.22 11.99
CA LEU A 52 8.24 -26.14 12.79
C LEU A 52 8.04 -25.40 14.10
N VAL A 53 7.27 -24.31 14.07
CA VAL A 53 7.03 -23.46 15.25
C VAL A 53 5.58 -23.01 15.27
N SER A 54 4.98 -23.02 16.46
CA SER A 54 3.62 -22.54 16.71
C SER A 54 3.54 -21.95 18.12
N VAL A 55 3.56 -20.62 18.24
CA VAL A 55 3.43 -19.88 19.50
C VAL A 55 2.21 -18.98 19.40
N ASN A 56 1.22 -19.13 20.30
CA ASN A 56 -0.05 -18.37 20.30
C ASN A 56 -0.65 -18.22 18.89
N ALA A 57 -0.55 -19.27 18.07
CA ALA A 57 -0.76 -19.15 16.62
C ALA A 57 -2.19 -18.72 16.26
N LYS A 58 -3.17 -19.12 17.09
CA LYS A 58 -4.60 -18.81 16.91
C LYS A 58 -5.04 -17.51 17.60
N GLU A 59 -4.16 -16.85 18.33
CA GLU A 59 -4.47 -15.59 19.02
C GLU A 59 -4.69 -14.47 17.97
N PRO A 60 -5.86 -13.82 17.93
CA PRO A 60 -6.11 -12.73 17.01
C PRO A 60 -5.33 -11.49 17.44
N ARG A 61 -4.39 -11.03 16.62
CA ARG A 61 -3.56 -9.85 16.90
C ARG A 61 -3.78 -8.76 15.86
N ASN A 62 -3.43 -7.53 16.21
CA ASN A 62 -3.31 -6.46 15.23
C ASN A 62 -2.10 -6.74 14.32
N PRO A 63 -2.29 -6.94 13.00
CA PRO A 63 -1.20 -7.28 12.09
C PRO A 63 -0.49 -6.06 11.50
N ALA A 64 -0.94 -4.83 11.80
CA ALA A 64 -0.54 -3.64 11.07
C ALA A 64 -0.63 -3.87 9.54
N SER A 65 0.32 -3.34 8.77
CA SER A 65 0.35 -3.47 7.30
C SER A 65 0.49 -4.89 6.74
N VAL A 66 0.66 -5.91 7.59
CA VAL A 66 0.58 -7.30 7.12
C VAL A 66 -0.85 -7.67 6.70
N MET A 67 -1.88 -6.92 7.16
CA MET A 67 -3.26 -7.03 6.65
C MET A 67 -3.36 -6.89 5.12
N LYS A 68 -2.44 -6.14 4.49
CA LYS A 68 -2.42 -5.96 3.04
C LYS A 68 -2.24 -7.28 2.28
N LEU A 69 -1.64 -8.31 2.89
CA LEU A 69 -1.56 -9.64 2.29
C LEU A 69 -2.95 -10.23 2.06
N VAL A 70 -3.87 -10.03 3.00
CA VAL A 70 -5.26 -10.49 2.88
C VAL A 70 -5.95 -9.79 1.72
N THR A 71 -5.86 -8.46 1.68
CA THR A 71 -6.49 -7.64 0.63
C THR A 71 -5.90 -7.92 -0.75
N THR A 72 -4.56 -7.93 -0.87
CA THR A 72 -3.88 -8.13 -2.16
C THR A 72 -4.03 -9.55 -2.69
N TRP A 73 -3.99 -10.57 -1.82
CA TRP A 73 -4.26 -11.95 -2.23
C TRP A 73 -5.70 -12.12 -2.70
N SER A 74 -6.67 -11.58 -1.95
CA SER A 74 -8.08 -11.69 -2.31
C SER A 74 -8.38 -11.01 -3.65
N ALA A 75 -7.78 -9.85 -3.91
CA ALA A 75 -7.89 -9.20 -5.21
C ALA A 75 -7.24 -10.02 -6.33
N LEU A 76 -5.98 -10.43 -6.16
CA LEU A 76 -5.26 -11.17 -7.19
C LEU A 76 -5.97 -12.48 -7.56
N SER A 77 -6.41 -13.23 -6.55
CA SER A 77 -7.04 -14.54 -6.75
C SER A 77 -8.47 -14.49 -7.31
N SER A 78 -9.19 -13.38 -7.14
CA SER A 78 -10.57 -13.24 -7.64
C SER A 78 -10.69 -12.43 -8.93
N LEU A 79 -9.89 -11.38 -9.11
CA LEU A 79 -9.92 -10.50 -10.28
C LEU A 79 -8.91 -10.93 -11.36
N GLY A 80 -7.86 -11.67 -10.97
CA GLY A 80 -6.77 -12.08 -11.85
C GLY A 80 -5.71 -10.98 -12.06
N PRO A 81 -4.48 -11.35 -12.45
CA PRO A 81 -3.34 -10.42 -12.52
C PRO A 81 -3.50 -9.33 -13.58
N ASN A 82 -4.34 -9.56 -14.60
CA ASN A 82 -4.55 -8.65 -15.74
C ASN A 82 -5.72 -7.67 -15.53
N TYR A 83 -6.36 -7.67 -14.36
CA TYR A 83 -7.41 -6.70 -14.06
C TYR A 83 -6.84 -5.27 -14.17
N VAL A 84 -7.58 -4.38 -14.84
CA VAL A 84 -7.23 -2.97 -15.02
C VAL A 84 -8.39 -2.07 -14.62
N TRP A 85 -8.07 -0.91 -14.06
CA TRP A 85 -9.03 0.16 -13.80
C TRP A 85 -9.08 1.09 -15.01
N ARG A 86 -10.27 1.56 -15.36
CA ARG A 86 -10.47 2.49 -16.48
C ARG A 86 -10.96 3.84 -15.99
N THR A 87 -10.22 4.91 -16.25
CA THR A 87 -10.66 6.28 -16.00
C THR A 87 -11.02 6.92 -17.33
N GLU A 88 -12.25 7.38 -17.48
CA GLU A 88 -12.79 7.82 -18.76
C GLU A 88 -13.16 9.31 -18.74
N LEU A 89 -12.83 10.01 -19.81
CA LEU A 89 -13.35 11.34 -20.13
C LEU A 89 -14.40 11.19 -21.22
N LEU A 90 -15.63 11.63 -20.98
CA LEU A 90 -16.79 11.41 -21.87
C LEU A 90 -17.51 12.71 -22.19
N SER A 91 -18.24 12.70 -23.29
CA SER A 91 -19.19 13.76 -23.66
C SER A 91 -20.61 13.22 -23.75
N GLU A 92 -21.56 14.13 -23.91
CA GLU A 92 -22.91 13.76 -24.35
C GLU A 92 -22.88 13.05 -25.72
N PRO A 93 -23.90 12.23 -26.03
CA PRO A 93 -24.05 11.62 -27.34
C PRO A 93 -24.03 12.66 -28.45
N GLY A 94 -23.23 12.44 -29.49
CA GLY A 94 -23.11 13.35 -30.64
C GLY A 94 -22.34 14.64 -30.37
N ALA A 95 -21.99 14.96 -29.12
CA ALA A 95 -21.14 16.10 -28.80
C ALA A 95 -19.74 15.88 -29.38
N ARG A 96 -19.27 16.86 -30.16
CA ARG A 96 -17.94 16.89 -30.77
C ARG A 96 -17.36 18.29 -30.63
N PRO A 97 -16.04 18.45 -30.45
CA PRO A 97 -15.42 19.75 -30.44
C PRO A 97 -15.72 20.51 -31.74
N GLY A 98 -16.14 21.76 -31.63
CA GLY A 98 -16.33 22.63 -32.79
C GLY A 98 -15.00 23.00 -33.47
N ALA A 99 -15.04 23.77 -34.56
CA ALA A 99 -13.83 24.19 -35.28
C ALA A 99 -12.82 24.98 -34.44
N ASN A 100 -13.29 25.68 -33.39
CA ASN A 100 -12.46 26.38 -32.41
C ASN A 100 -11.99 25.49 -31.24
N GLY A 101 -12.37 24.20 -31.24
CA GLY A 101 -12.07 23.23 -30.20
C GLY A 101 -12.94 23.35 -28.94
N VAL A 102 -14.03 24.11 -28.95
CA VAL A 102 -14.97 24.14 -27.82
C VAL A 102 -15.78 22.84 -27.80
N LEU A 103 -15.73 22.09 -26.69
CA LEU A 103 -16.61 20.95 -26.46
C LEU A 103 -18.00 21.47 -26.05
N PRO A 104 -19.08 21.13 -26.77
CA PRO A 104 -20.43 21.47 -26.34
C PRO A 104 -20.83 20.63 -25.13
N GLY A 105 -21.50 21.26 -24.16
CA GLY A 105 -21.94 20.61 -22.92
C GLY A 105 -20.80 20.39 -21.90
N PRO A 106 -21.10 19.68 -20.80
CA PRO A 106 -20.10 19.31 -19.82
C PRO A 106 -19.14 18.22 -20.34
N LEU A 107 -17.90 18.24 -19.86
CA LEU A 107 -17.03 17.08 -19.87
C LEU A 107 -17.38 16.20 -18.68
N TYR A 108 -17.63 14.91 -18.90
CA TYR A 108 -17.81 13.93 -17.83
C TYR A 108 -16.50 13.21 -17.54
N LEU A 109 -16.18 12.99 -16.26
CA LEU A 109 -15.10 12.11 -15.83
C LEU A 109 -15.72 10.95 -15.06
N ARG A 110 -15.61 9.72 -15.60
CA ARG A 110 -15.98 8.51 -14.88
C ARG A 110 -14.77 7.98 -14.14
N ALA A 111 -14.80 8.07 -12.81
CA ALA A 111 -13.72 7.59 -11.96
C ALA A 111 -13.97 6.13 -11.56
N SER A 112 -12.95 5.28 -11.67
CA SER A 112 -13.06 3.84 -11.37
C SER A 112 -12.44 3.44 -10.04
N GLY A 113 -11.84 4.38 -9.30
CA GLY A 113 -11.11 4.06 -8.08
C GLY A 113 -9.74 3.44 -8.31
N ASP A 114 -9.10 3.77 -9.46
CA ASP A 114 -7.74 3.37 -9.80
C ASP A 114 -6.76 3.67 -8.64
N PRO A 115 -6.16 2.64 -8.02
CA PRO A 115 -5.22 2.83 -6.91
C PRO A 115 -3.92 3.52 -7.33
N LEU A 116 -3.57 3.52 -8.62
CA LEU A 116 -2.27 3.95 -9.13
C LEU A 116 -2.38 5.02 -10.22
N LEU A 117 -3.47 5.81 -10.25
CA LEU A 117 -3.57 6.95 -11.16
C LEU A 117 -2.60 8.07 -10.71
N LEU A 118 -1.44 8.15 -11.35
CA LEU A 118 -0.44 9.17 -11.06
C LEU A 118 -0.71 10.46 -11.85
N MET A 119 0.04 11.50 -11.51
CA MET A 119 -0.09 12.80 -12.17
C MET A 119 0.27 12.73 -13.66
N GLN A 120 1.29 11.96 -14.02
CA GLN A 120 1.65 11.76 -15.43
C GLN A 120 0.57 11.00 -16.22
N ASP A 121 -0.20 10.15 -15.55
CA ASP A 121 -1.27 9.38 -16.17
C ASP A 121 -2.46 10.29 -16.48
N LEU A 122 -2.83 11.15 -15.52
CA LEU A 122 -3.81 12.20 -15.75
C LEU A 122 -3.36 13.19 -16.84
N TRP A 123 -2.09 13.59 -16.85
CA TRP A 123 -1.55 14.44 -17.92
C TRP A 123 -1.68 13.77 -19.29
N THR A 124 -1.39 12.47 -19.38
CA THR A 124 -1.52 11.70 -20.63
C THR A 124 -2.98 11.62 -21.07
N LEU A 125 -3.89 11.32 -20.15
CA LEU A 125 -5.34 11.31 -20.42
C LEU A 125 -5.85 12.67 -20.94
N LEU A 126 -5.41 13.77 -20.34
CA LEU A 126 -5.76 15.12 -20.77
C LEU A 126 -5.12 15.49 -22.10
N ARG A 127 -3.89 15.02 -22.37
CA ARG A 127 -3.25 15.18 -23.67
C ARG A 127 -4.01 14.42 -24.75
N ASP A 128 -4.51 13.23 -24.47
CA ASP A 128 -5.33 12.49 -25.44
C ASP A 128 -6.63 13.25 -25.73
N LEU A 129 -7.26 13.85 -24.71
CA LEU A 129 -8.41 14.73 -24.92
C LEU A 129 -8.07 15.92 -25.85
N ARG A 130 -6.89 16.54 -25.70
CA ARG A 130 -6.39 17.58 -26.61
C ARG A 130 -6.22 17.07 -28.05
N LEU A 131 -5.68 15.87 -28.21
CA LEU A 131 -5.47 15.25 -29.54
C LEU A 131 -6.80 14.97 -30.25
N HIS A 132 -7.88 14.72 -29.50
CA HIS A 132 -9.24 14.62 -30.03
C HIS A 132 -9.88 15.98 -30.36
N GLY A 133 -9.11 17.08 -30.34
CA GLY A 133 -9.53 18.39 -30.81
C GLY A 133 -10.17 19.28 -29.73
N VAL A 134 -10.32 18.80 -28.50
CA VAL A 134 -10.85 19.61 -27.39
C VAL A 134 -9.81 20.65 -27.00
N ARG A 135 -10.19 21.91 -27.00
CA ARG A 135 -9.38 23.05 -26.55
C ARG A 135 -9.98 23.80 -25.38
N GLN A 136 -11.29 23.86 -25.32
CA GLN A 136 -12.04 24.51 -24.26
C GLN A 136 -13.12 23.56 -23.75
N ILE A 137 -13.23 23.48 -22.43
CA ILE A 137 -14.31 22.75 -21.75
C ILE A 137 -15.16 23.72 -20.92
N GLY A 138 -16.45 23.43 -20.83
CA GLY A 138 -17.39 24.12 -19.94
C GLY A 138 -17.28 23.58 -18.52
N ASP A 139 -18.35 22.93 -18.06
CA ASP A 139 -18.36 22.22 -16.78
C ASP A 139 -17.56 20.91 -16.85
N LEU A 140 -17.01 20.51 -15.71
CA LEU A 140 -16.49 19.16 -15.47
C LEU A 140 -17.39 18.45 -14.46
N VAL A 141 -18.03 17.37 -14.87
CA VAL A 141 -18.88 16.54 -14.02
C VAL A 141 -18.11 15.27 -13.66
N ILE A 142 -17.79 15.08 -12.39
CA ILE A 142 -17.01 13.93 -11.93
C ILE A 142 -17.94 12.91 -11.26
N ASP A 143 -17.99 11.71 -11.83
CA ASP A 143 -18.72 10.57 -11.33
C ASP A 143 -17.82 9.72 -10.42
N ARG A 144 -18.19 9.70 -9.14
CA ARG A 144 -17.53 8.93 -8.07
C ARG A 144 -18.40 7.79 -7.55
N THR A 145 -19.55 7.53 -8.20
CA THR A 145 -20.62 6.68 -7.65
C THR A 145 -20.28 5.20 -7.58
N ILE A 146 -19.11 4.79 -8.12
CA ILE A 146 -18.56 3.45 -7.85
C ILE A 146 -18.32 3.23 -6.35
N PHE A 147 -18.01 4.29 -5.59
CA PHE A 147 -17.80 4.25 -4.15
C PHE A 147 -18.89 5.02 -3.39
N GLY A 148 -19.16 4.56 -2.17
CA GLY A 148 -20.09 5.20 -1.24
C GLY A 148 -19.41 6.34 -0.46
N PRO A 149 -19.91 6.68 0.74
CA PRO A 149 -19.26 7.64 1.62
C PRO A 149 -17.99 7.01 2.21
N VAL A 150 -16.86 7.17 1.52
CA VAL A 150 -15.57 6.58 1.90
C VAL A 150 -14.58 7.61 2.46
N ALA A 151 -14.96 8.90 2.46
CA ALA A 151 -14.12 9.96 2.98
C ALA A 151 -13.84 9.76 4.49
N THR A 152 -12.59 9.98 4.90
CA THR A 152 -12.17 9.86 6.30
C THR A 152 -11.36 11.06 6.75
N ASP A 153 -11.40 11.38 8.03
CA ASP A 153 -10.47 12.32 8.67
C ASP A 153 -9.05 11.74 8.69
N PRO A 154 -8.07 12.34 7.96
CA PRO A 154 -6.69 11.88 7.94
C PRO A 154 -6.00 11.96 9.32
N GLY A 155 -6.46 12.81 10.24
CA GLY A 155 -5.87 12.96 11.57
C GLY A 155 -6.35 11.92 12.59
N ALA A 156 -7.45 11.23 12.33
CA ALA A 156 -8.15 10.44 13.34
C ALA A 156 -7.34 9.27 13.93
N PHE A 157 -6.36 8.74 13.19
CA PHE A 157 -5.59 7.56 13.63
C PHE A 157 -4.45 7.89 14.61
N ASP A 158 -3.70 8.95 14.33
CA ASP A 158 -2.45 9.28 15.04
C ASP A 158 -2.20 10.79 15.22
N GLY A 159 -3.17 11.64 14.90
CA GLY A 159 -3.02 13.10 14.99
C GLY A 159 -2.09 13.70 13.94
N ALA A 160 -1.74 12.96 12.88
CA ALA A 160 -0.85 13.41 11.82
C ALA A 160 -1.58 13.58 10.46
N PRO A 161 -2.52 14.54 10.34
CA PRO A 161 -3.41 14.67 9.19
C PRO A 161 -2.69 15.01 7.87
N ASP A 162 -1.45 15.52 7.95
CA ASP A 162 -0.64 15.90 6.80
C ASP A 162 0.13 14.72 6.17
N ARG A 163 0.15 13.56 6.84
CA ARG A 163 0.96 12.42 6.39
C ARG A 163 0.28 11.69 5.25
N ALA A 164 1.00 11.48 4.15
CA ALA A 164 0.48 10.80 2.97
C ALA A 164 -0.08 9.39 3.23
N TYR A 165 0.40 8.69 4.28
CA TYR A 165 -0.14 7.38 4.64
C TYR A 165 -1.55 7.43 5.27
N ASN A 166 -2.02 8.61 5.64
CA ASN A 166 -3.35 8.89 6.17
C ASN A 166 -4.34 9.37 5.09
N ALA A 167 -3.96 9.33 3.80
CA ALA A 167 -4.81 9.82 2.72
C ALA A 167 -6.20 9.16 2.73
N SER A 168 -7.23 10.00 2.62
CA SER A 168 -8.61 9.56 2.46
C SER A 168 -8.81 8.97 1.06
N PRO A 169 -9.47 7.80 0.91
CA PRO A 169 -9.77 7.25 -0.40
C PRO A 169 -10.82 8.12 -1.11
N ASP A 170 -10.75 8.14 -2.44
CA ASP A 170 -11.73 8.75 -3.34
C ASP A 170 -11.75 7.93 -4.64
N ALA A 171 -12.88 7.92 -5.36
CA ALA A 171 -12.93 7.23 -6.65
C ALA A 171 -12.00 7.88 -7.69
N PHE A 172 -11.76 9.20 -7.60
CA PHE A 172 -10.82 9.94 -8.43
C PHE A 172 -9.53 10.24 -7.63
N MET A 173 -8.80 9.17 -7.30
CA MET A 173 -7.55 9.25 -6.55
C MET A 173 -6.35 9.55 -7.46
N VAL A 174 -5.95 10.82 -7.56
CA VAL A 174 -4.77 11.25 -8.33
C VAL A 174 -3.56 11.40 -7.42
N GLY A 175 -2.42 10.82 -7.77
CA GLY A 175 -1.12 11.07 -7.12
C GLY A 175 -1.11 10.78 -5.61
N PHE A 176 -1.99 9.89 -5.13
CA PHE A 176 -2.21 9.59 -3.72
C PHE A 176 -2.66 10.80 -2.87
N GLY A 177 -3.12 11.89 -3.49
CA GLY A 177 -3.60 13.08 -2.79
C GLY A 177 -2.53 13.92 -2.12
N ALA A 178 -1.27 13.62 -2.41
CA ALA A 178 -0.14 14.26 -1.76
C ALA A 178 0.62 15.17 -2.73
N VAL A 179 0.96 16.37 -2.26
CA VAL A 179 1.95 17.22 -2.91
C VAL A 179 3.36 16.76 -2.56
N ARG A 180 4.30 16.91 -3.49
CA ARG A 180 5.72 16.75 -3.21
C ARG A 180 6.29 18.07 -2.71
N LEU A 181 6.92 18.04 -1.54
CA LEU A 181 7.80 19.08 -1.04
C LEU A 181 9.24 18.70 -1.37
N LEU A 182 9.84 19.39 -2.33
CA LEU A 182 11.24 19.25 -2.72
C LEU A 182 12.09 20.23 -1.91
N PHE A 183 13.12 19.74 -1.23
CA PHE A 183 14.05 20.56 -0.46
C PHE A 183 15.39 20.60 -1.18
N MET A 184 15.68 21.72 -1.83
CA MET A 184 16.96 21.95 -2.50
C MET A 184 17.94 22.63 -1.52
N PRO A 185 19.18 22.13 -1.37
CA PRO A 185 20.18 22.79 -0.55
C PRO A 185 20.73 24.04 -1.26
N ASP A 186 20.97 25.09 -0.50
CA ASP A 186 21.74 26.27 -0.92
C ASP A 186 22.94 26.41 0.03
N PRO A 187 24.07 25.74 -0.25
CA PRO A 187 25.22 25.69 0.65
C PRO A 187 25.86 27.06 0.87
N ALA A 188 25.88 27.92 -0.14
CA ALA A 188 26.48 29.25 -0.05
C ALA A 188 25.72 30.14 0.95
N ALA A 189 24.40 30.09 0.92
CA ALA A 189 23.55 30.83 1.86
C ALA A 189 23.18 30.02 3.12
N ARG A 190 23.71 28.79 3.28
CA ARG A 190 23.42 27.86 4.39
C ARG A 190 21.92 27.75 4.68
N ARG A 191 21.12 27.51 3.64
CA ARG A 191 19.65 27.44 3.74
C ARG A 191 19.07 26.31 2.90
N TRP A 192 17.85 25.91 3.24
CA TRP A 192 17.02 25.01 2.44
C TRP A 192 15.99 25.81 1.67
N ARG A 193 15.80 25.46 0.39
CA ARG A 193 14.77 26.05 -0.48
C ARG A 193 13.66 25.02 -0.71
N PRO A 194 12.52 25.12 0.01
CA PRO A 194 11.38 24.25 -0.21
C PRO A 194 10.61 24.68 -1.48
N VAL A 195 10.22 23.71 -2.29
CA VAL A 195 9.40 23.89 -3.50
C VAL A 195 8.27 22.87 -3.48
N ILE A 196 7.05 23.31 -3.79
CA ILE A 196 5.89 22.44 -3.97
C ILE A 196 5.86 22.00 -5.45
N ASP A 197 5.75 20.70 -5.67
CA ASP A 197 5.69 20.08 -6.99
C ASP A 197 4.46 19.13 -7.10
N PRO A 198 3.57 19.35 -8.10
CA PRO A 198 3.52 20.54 -8.95
C PRO A 198 3.03 21.77 -8.15
N PRO A 199 3.09 23.00 -8.68
CA PRO A 199 2.61 24.20 -7.99
C PRO A 199 1.06 24.26 -7.97
N VAL A 200 0.44 23.42 -7.14
CA VAL A 200 -1.02 23.35 -6.97
C VAL A 200 -1.54 24.69 -6.41
N PRO A 201 -2.49 25.36 -7.10
CA PRO A 201 -3.11 26.58 -6.59
C PRO A 201 -3.70 26.41 -5.20
N GLY A 202 -3.58 27.44 -4.36
CA GLY A 202 -4.08 27.40 -2.99
C GLY A 202 -3.23 26.59 -2.01
N VAL A 203 -2.07 26.08 -2.43
CA VAL A 203 -1.09 25.44 -1.53
C VAL A 203 0.20 26.26 -1.53
N SER A 204 0.68 26.62 -0.34
CA SER A 204 1.94 27.35 -0.19
C SER A 204 2.79 26.80 0.97
N VAL A 205 4.04 27.22 1.06
CA VAL A 205 4.97 26.88 2.15
C VAL A 205 5.39 28.14 2.88
N SER A 206 5.52 28.04 4.20
CA SER A 206 6.10 29.09 5.05
C SER A 206 7.04 28.47 6.09
N GLY A 207 7.72 29.31 6.87
CA GLY A 207 8.73 28.85 7.83
C GLY A 207 10.06 28.49 7.17
N GLN A 208 10.97 27.94 7.97
CA GLN A 208 12.33 27.62 7.54
C GLN A 208 12.80 26.31 8.18
N VAL A 209 13.59 25.56 7.42
CA VAL A 209 14.33 24.41 7.94
C VAL A 209 15.76 24.86 8.20
N GLU A 210 16.21 24.72 9.44
CA GLU A 210 17.55 25.13 9.84
C GLU A 210 18.61 24.25 9.17
N TRP A 211 19.72 24.89 8.78
CA TRP A 211 20.89 24.21 8.27
C TRP A 211 21.74 23.64 9.40
N SER A 212 22.30 22.45 9.18
CA SER A 212 23.32 21.86 10.05
C SER A 212 24.53 21.39 9.25
N ASP A 213 25.73 21.54 9.81
CA ASP A 213 26.99 21.13 9.18
C ASP A 213 27.39 19.69 9.55
N VAL A 214 26.59 18.98 10.33
CA VAL A 214 26.89 17.59 10.68
C VAL A 214 26.82 16.68 9.45
N ALA A 215 27.48 15.52 9.53
CA ALA A 215 27.28 14.46 8.55
C ALA A 215 25.83 13.97 8.59
N CYS A 216 25.24 13.71 7.42
CA CYS A 216 23.83 13.34 7.31
C CYS A 216 23.55 12.09 8.15
N PRO A 217 22.75 12.20 9.24
CA PRO A 217 22.57 11.10 10.18
C PRO A 217 21.63 10.00 9.65
N GLY A 218 20.91 10.29 8.56
CA GLY A 218 19.90 9.39 8.01
C GLY A 218 18.94 10.12 7.09
N SER A 219 17.73 9.58 6.96
CA SER A 219 16.68 10.24 6.17
C SER A 219 16.25 11.54 6.86
N PRO A 220 16.25 12.69 6.15
CA PRO A 220 15.84 13.97 6.72
C PRO A 220 14.42 13.94 7.27
N GLU A 221 14.23 14.61 8.42
CA GLU A 221 12.93 14.81 9.04
C GLU A 221 12.64 16.31 9.12
N VAL A 222 11.48 16.70 8.60
CA VAL A 222 10.97 18.07 8.64
C VAL A 222 9.56 18.02 9.18
N ALA A 223 9.28 18.85 10.18
CA ALA A 223 7.95 19.04 10.71
C ALA A 223 7.16 19.97 9.78
N THR A 224 5.90 19.61 9.58
CA THR A 224 4.98 20.22 8.63
C THR A 224 3.65 20.37 9.32
N GLU A 225 3.17 21.60 9.40
CA GLU A 225 1.90 21.93 10.02
C GLU A 225 1.01 22.63 8.98
N PRO A 226 -0.10 22.00 8.56
CA PRO A 226 -1.06 22.65 7.69
C PRO A 226 -1.80 23.76 8.46
N VAL A 227 -1.73 24.98 7.92
CA VAL A 227 -2.45 26.15 8.45
C VAL A 227 -3.43 26.63 7.39
N ILE A 228 -4.70 26.72 7.75
CA ILE A 228 -5.74 27.30 6.89
C ILE A 228 -5.58 28.82 6.89
N THR A 229 -5.55 29.41 5.70
CA THR A 229 -5.40 30.85 5.45
C THR A 229 -6.49 31.33 4.49
N GLN A 230 -6.60 32.64 4.30
CA GLN A 230 -7.53 33.21 3.31
C GLN A 230 -7.19 32.81 1.87
N GLN A 231 -5.92 32.50 1.59
CA GLN A 231 -5.41 32.15 0.27
C GLN A 231 -5.37 30.62 0.02
N GLY A 232 -5.87 29.82 0.95
CA GLY A 232 -5.82 28.35 0.92
C GLY A 232 -5.01 27.78 2.08
N ILE A 233 -4.22 26.74 1.83
CA ILE A 233 -3.48 26.02 2.86
C ILE A 233 -1.98 26.33 2.78
N THR A 234 -1.41 26.71 3.91
CA THR A 234 0.02 26.95 4.06
C THR A 234 0.63 25.84 4.89
N LEU A 235 1.60 25.11 4.34
CA LEU A 235 2.41 24.14 5.10
C LEU A 235 3.53 24.90 5.81
N ARG A 236 3.37 25.12 7.12
CA ARG A 236 4.41 25.72 7.97
C ARG A 236 5.50 24.69 8.25
N LEU A 237 6.73 25.00 7.85
CA LEU A 237 7.89 24.13 7.94
C LEU A 237 8.74 24.49 9.15
N SER A 238 9.23 23.48 9.86
CA SER A 238 10.21 23.64 10.93
C SER A 238 11.10 22.40 11.09
N GLY A 239 12.20 22.55 11.82
CA GLY A 239 13.17 21.49 12.07
C GLY A 239 14.56 21.86 11.58
N LYS A 240 15.49 20.91 11.67
CA LYS A 240 16.91 21.10 11.38
C LYS A 240 17.44 19.93 10.57
N VAL A 241 18.05 20.22 9.42
CA VAL A 241 18.55 19.19 8.50
C VAL A 241 20.00 19.49 8.09
N ALA A 242 20.82 18.45 8.11
CA ALA A 242 22.21 18.50 7.69
C ALA A 242 22.33 18.78 6.19
N GLY A 243 23.07 19.82 5.81
CA GLY A 243 23.31 20.18 4.41
C GLY A 243 23.95 19.06 3.59
N SER A 244 24.73 18.20 4.25
CA SER A 244 25.34 17.00 3.68
C SER A 244 24.34 15.92 3.26
N CYS A 245 23.05 16.04 3.60
CA CYS A 245 22.02 15.12 3.13
C CYS A 245 21.68 15.28 1.64
N GLY A 246 22.09 16.39 1.01
CA GLY A 246 21.74 16.69 -0.38
C GLY A 246 20.25 16.97 -0.57
N GLU A 247 19.81 17.05 -1.82
CA GLU A 247 18.39 17.21 -2.16
C GLU A 247 17.55 16.04 -1.63
N PHE A 248 16.39 16.36 -1.05
CA PHE A 248 15.44 15.35 -0.61
C PHE A 248 14.00 15.79 -0.84
N SER A 249 13.05 14.86 -0.71
CA SER A 249 11.63 15.15 -0.87
C SER A 249 10.78 14.52 0.21
N LEU A 250 9.68 15.20 0.54
CA LEU A 250 8.63 14.74 1.43
C LEU A 250 7.30 14.80 0.68
N TYR A 251 6.38 13.90 1.00
CA TYR A 251 5.01 13.92 0.46
C TYR A 251 4.05 14.30 1.58
N ARG A 252 3.16 15.26 1.32
CA ARG A 252 2.20 15.78 2.30
C ARG A 252 0.81 15.95 1.73
N LEU A 253 -0.17 15.64 2.56
CA LEU A 253 -1.55 16.02 2.32
C LEU A 253 -1.68 17.49 2.68
N ALA A 254 -2.16 18.27 1.72
CA ALA A 254 -2.46 19.68 1.92
C ALA A 254 -3.98 19.89 1.80
N LEU A 255 -4.58 19.41 0.72
CA LEU A 255 -6.01 19.54 0.42
C LEU A 255 -6.75 18.23 0.67
N SER A 256 -8.09 18.28 0.72
CA SER A 256 -8.88 17.04 0.59
C SER A 256 -8.66 16.43 -0.79
N GLN A 257 -8.86 15.11 -0.94
CA GLN A 257 -8.65 14.44 -2.22
C GLN A 257 -9.50 15.02 -3.37
N PRO A 258 -10.80 15.31 -3.19
CA PRO A 258 -11.61 15.94 -4.25
C PRO A 258 -11.09 17.32 -4.67
N GLU A 259 -10.62 18.15 -3.74
CA GLU A 259 -10.01 19.46 -4.03
C GLU A 259 -8.67 19.29 -4.75
N PHE A 260 -7.79 18.43 -4.23
CA PHE A 260 -6.49 18.15 -4.84
C PHE A 260 -6.62 17.68 -6.29
N ALA A 261 -7.47 16.68 -6.54
CA ALA A 261 -7.67 16.15 -7.89
C ALA A 261 -8.24 17.21 -8.85
N THR A 262 -9.11 18.09 -8.34
CA THR A 262 -9.69 19.19 -9.11
C THR A 262 -8.64 20.23 -9.49
N GLU A 263 -7.82 20.66 -8.54
CA GLU A 263 -6.77 21.66 -8.79
C GLU A 263 -5.67 21.11 -9.70
N VAL A 264 -5.29 19.84 -9.52
CA VAL A 264 -4.35 19.16 -10.42
C VAL A 264 -4.93 19.04 -11.83
N PHE A 265 -6.20 18.66 -11.99
CA PHE A 265 -6.84 18.63 -13.31
C PHE A 265 -6.77 20.00 -13.99
N ARG A 266 -7.14 21.08 -13.29
CA ARG A 266 -7.13 22.45 -13.83
C ARG A 266 -5.71 22.89 -14.21
N LEU A 267 -4.74 22.59 -13.35
CA LEU A 267 -3.33 22.90 -13.57
C LEU A 267 -2.82 22.23 -14.84
N LEU A 268 -2.97 20.90 -14.94
CA LEU A 268 -2.49 20.13 -16.08
C LEU A 268 -3.22 20.49 -17.38
N TRP A 269 -4.54 20.74 -17.31
CA TRP A 269 -5.32 21.17 -18.48
C TRP A 269 -4.81 22.52 -19.02
N ARG A 270 -4.53 23.47 -18.13
CA ARG A 270 -3.98 24.78 -18.50
C ARG A 270 -2.56 24.65 -19.09
N GLU A 271 -1.70 23.83 -18.49
CA GLU A 271 -0.34 23.58 -19.00
C GLU A 271 -0.35 22.97 -20.40
N LEU A 272 -1.35 22.16 -20.73
CA LEU A 272 -1.58 21.62 -22.07
C LEU A 272 -2.20 22.64 -23.06
N GLY A 273 -2.37 23.90 -22.66
CA GLY A 273 -2.98 24.96 -23.45
C GLY A 273 -4.50 24.89 -23.54
N GLY A 274 -5.14 24.19 -22.59
CA GLY A 274 -6.57 24.10 -22.43
C GLY A 274 -7.18 25.27 -21.66
N THR A 275 -8.39 25.67 -22.02
CA THR A 275 -9.17 26.66 -21.26
C THR A 275 -10.37 26.01 -20.58
N PHE A 276 -10.74 26.53 -19.41
CA PHE A 276 -11.83 26.02 -18.58
C PHE A 276 -12.77 27.18 -18.27
N ALA A 277 -14.04 27.09 -18.66
CA ALA A 277 -15.00 28.18 -18.54
C ALA A 277 -16.11 27.95 -17.51
N GLY A 278 -16.34 26.70 -17.10
CA GLY A 278 -17.45 26.33 -16.20
C GLY A 278 -17.04 26.10 -14.75
N GLN A 279 -17.73 25.17 -14.09
CA GLN A 279 -17.45 24.72 -12.74
C GLN A 279 -17.14 23.22 -12.69
N VAL A 280 -16.54 22.79 -11.58
CA VAL A 280 -16.35 21.35 -11.29
C VAL A 280 -17.44 20.93 -10.32
N ARG A 281 -18.18 19.88 -10.66
CA ARG A 281 -19.27 19.37 -9.80
C ARG A 281 -19.30 17.85 -9.78
N ALA A 282 -19.83 17.31 -8.69
CA ALA A 282 -20.15 15.88 -8.63
C ALA A 282 -21.41 15.59 -9.46
N GLY A 283 -21.47 14.43 -10.10
CA GLY A 283 -22.65 13.97 -10.82
C GLY A 283 -22.41 12.63 -11.50
N MET A 284 -23.48 11.90 -11.80
CA MET A 284 -23.37 10.64 -12.54
C MET A 284 -23.10 10.92 -14.02
N VAL A 285 -22.30 10.05 -14.64
CA VAL A 285 -22.15 10.04 -16.09
C VAL A 285 -23.44 9.47 -16.71
N PRO A 286 -24.04 10.15 -17.70
CA PRO A 286 -25.20 9.62 -18.43
C PRO A 286 -24.92 8.23 -19.02
N PRO A 287 -25.90 7.30 -19.03
CA PRO A 287 -25.69 5.94 -19.55
C PRO A 287 -25.28 5.90 -21.03
N ASP A 288 -25.68 6.91 -21.80
CA ASP A 288 -25.42 7.07 -23.23
C ASP A 288 -24.21 7.98 -23.54
N ALA A 289 -23.49 8.46 -22.51
CA ALA A 289 -22.29 9.27 -22.70
C ALA A 289 -21.21 8.51 -23.50
N VAL A 290 -20.50 9.23 -24.36
CA VAL A 290 -19.53 8.67 -25.31
C VAL A 290 -18.11 8.99 -24.87
N PRO A 291 -17.21 8.00 -24.75
CA PRO A 291 -15.82 8.25 -24.36
C PRO A 291 -15.10 9.07 -25.43
N LEU A 292 -14.38 10.10 -24.97
CA LEU A 292 -13.46 10.93 -25.75
C LEU A 292 -12.01 10.50 -25.53
N ALA A 293 -11.66 10.11 -24.30
CA ALA A 293 -10.34 9.60 -23.94
C ALA A 293 -10.46 8.62 -22.77
N VAL A 294 -9.59 7.62 -22.72
CA VAL A 294 -9.62 6.56 -21.71
C VAL A 294 -8.20 6.29 -21.24
N HIS A 295 -8.02 6.22 -19.93
CA HIS A 295 -6.80 5.75 -19.29
C HIS A 295 -7.05 4.36 -18.70
N GLU A 296 -6.19 3.41 -19.03
CA GLU A 296 -6.11 2.11 -18.35
C GLU A 296 -4.93 2.13 -17.38
N SER A 297 -5.18 1.72 -16.14
CA SER A 297 -4.13 1.56 -15.14
C SER A 297 -3.12 0.49 -15.54
N PRO A 298 -1.93 0.43 -14.89
CA PRO A 298 -1.15 -0.79 -14.87
C PRO A 298 -1.99 -2.00 -14.39
N PRO A 299 -1.67 -3.23 -14.82
CA PRO A 299 -2.41 -4.42 -14.42
C PRO A 299 -2.29 -4.66 -12.90
N LEU A 300 -3.28 -5.35 -12.31
CA LEU A 300 -3.36 -5.63 -10.88
C LEU A 300 -2.07 -6.24 -10.31
N GLY A 301 -1.37 -7.09 -11.06
CA GLY A 301 -0.06 -7.63 -10.65
C GLY A 301 0.98 -6.55 -10.27
N ASP A 302 1.04 -5.46 -11.05
CA ASP A 302 1.94 -4.32 -10.78
C ASP A 302 1.43 -3.44 -9.63
N VAL A 303 0.12 -3.28 -9.54
CA VAL A 303 -0.54 -2.53 -8.46
C VAL A 303 -0.27 -3.18 -7.11
N ILE A 304 -0.47 -4.50 -6.97
CA ILE A 304 -0.19 -5.21 -5.71
C ILE A 304 1.30 -5.18 -5.35
N ARG A 305 2.20 -5.18 -6.35
CA ARG A 305 3.64 -5.04 -6.13
C ARG A 305 3.97 -3.69 -5.52
N THR A 306 3.35 -2.63 -6.00
CA THR A 306 3.51 -1.29 -5.40
C THR A 306 2.91 -1.24 -3.99
N ILE A 307 1.70 -1.78 -3.79
CA ILE A 307 1.05 -1.87 -2.48
C ILE A 307 1.95 -2.58 -1.46
N ASN A 308 2.48 -3.75 -1.79
CA ASN A 308 3.19 -4.60 -0.84
C ASN A 308 4.63 -4.13 -0.60
N LYS A 309 5.40 -3.79 -1.65
CA LYS A 309 6.79 -3.32 -1.50
C LYS A 309 6.88 -1.94 -0.86
N ARG A 310 5.98 -1.01 -1.21
CA ARG A 310 5.95 0.35 -0.63
C ARG A 310 5.06 0.44 0.60
N SER A 311 4.28 -0.59 0.89
CA SER A 311 3.31 -0.62 1.98
C SER A 311 2.27 0.50 1.90
N ASN A 312 1.84 0.86 0.67
CA ASN A 312 0.97 2.01 0.45
C ASN A 312 -0.44 1.77 1.02
N ASN A 313 -0.89 2.64 1.93
CA ASN A 313 -2.15 2.48 2.64
C ASN A 313 -3.36 2.79 1.75
N VAL A 314 -3.40 3.95 1.12
CA VAL A 314 -4.57 4.38 0.34
C VAL A 314 -4.80 3.46 -0.86
N MET A 315 -3.73 2.96 -1.48
CA MET A 315 -3.86 1.95 -2.54
C MET A 315 -4.54 0.66 -2.04
N ALA A 316 -4.18 0.18 -0.84
CA ALA A 316 -4.82 -1.00 -0.26
C ALA A 316 -6.29 -0.76 0.09
N ARG A 317 -6.65 0.46 0.53
CA ARG A 317 -8.05 0.86 0.78
C ARG A 317 -8.86 0.88 -0.52
N LEU A 318 -8.33 1.49 -1.58
CA LEU A 318 -8.96 1.52 -2.91
C LEU A 318 -9.11 0.11 -3.50
N LEU A 319 -8.13 -0.77 -3.29
CA LEU A 319 -8.24 -2.16 -3.70
C LEU A 319 -9.33 -2.92 -2.93
N LEU A 320 -9.50 -2.67 -1.63
CA LEU A 320 -10.61 -3.21 -0.84
C LEU A 320 -11.96 -2.72 -1.36
N LEU A 321 -12.07 -1.43 -1.70
CA LEU A 321 -13.29 -0.87 -2.28
C LEU A 321 -13.58 -1.46 -3.66
N THR A 322 -12.55 -1.68 -4.48
CA THR A 322 -12.67 -2.37 -5.78
C THR A 322 -13.24 -3.78 -5.59
N LEU A 323 -12.73 -4.55 -4.63
CA LEU A 323 -13.29 -5.86 -4.29
C LEU A 323 -14.78 -5.78 -3.89
N GLY A 324 -15.19 -4.71 -3.20
CA GLY A 324 -16.60 -4.46 -2.87
C GLY A 324 -17.45 -4.18 -4.11
N ALA A 325 -16.95 -3.31 -5.00
CA ALA A 325 -17.62 -2.91 -6.24
C ALA A 325 -17.80 -4.08 -7.21
N GLU A 326 -16.75 -4.87 -7.42
CA GLU A 326 -16.75 -6.05 -8.30
C GLU A 326 -17.44 -7.25 -7.66
N GLY A 327 -17.49 -7.30 -6.33
CA GLY A 327 -18.23 -8.31 -5.56
C GLY A 327 -19.76 -8.15 -5.61
N GLY A 328 -20.29 -7.30 -6.49
CA GLY A 328 -21.72 -7.13 -6.78
C GLY A 328 -22.46 -6.10 -5.92
N ARG A 329 -21.75 -5.21 -5.21
CA ARG A 329 -22.38 -4.19 -4.34
C ARG A 329 -21.80 -2.81 -4.61
N ARG A 330 -22.48 -2.04 -5.46
CA ARG A 330 -22.23 -0.61 -5.68
C ARG A 330 -23.37 0.21 -5.05
N PRO A 331 -23.08 1.39 -4.47
CA PRO A 331 -21.75 1.97 -4.27
C PRO A 331 -20.94 1.19 -3.22
N ALA A 332 -19.64 0.99 -3.46
CA ALA A 332 -18.81 0.17 -2.58
C ALA A 332 -18.42 0.90 -1.29
N THR A 333 -18.35 0.16 -0.19
CA THR A 333 -17.90 0.63 1.13
C THR A 333 -16.82 -0.29 1.68
N GLU A 334 -16.05 0.16 2.67
CA GLU A 334 -15.02 -0.68 3.31
C GLU A 334 -15.62 -1.97 3.89
N ALA A 335 -16.80 -1.88 4.53
CA ALA A 335 -17.55 -3.04 5.01
C ALA A 335 -17.98 -3.99 3.88
N GLY A 336 -18.41 -3.44 2.73
CA GLY A 336 -18.74 -4.21 1.54
C GLY A 336 -17.52 -4.95 0.97
N GLY A 337 -16.37 -4.28 0.93
CA GLY A 337 -15.09 -4.86 0.53
C GLY A 337 -14.61 -5.95 1.49
N ALA A 338 -14.72 -5.72 2.80
CA ALA A 338 -14.39 -6.73 3.82
C ALA A 338 -15.27 -7.98 3.67
N ALA A 339 -16.56 -7.81 3.40
CA ALA A 339 -17.46 -8.93 3.12
C ALA A 339 -17.09 -9.67 1.83
N ALA A 340 -16.64 -8.97 0.78
CA ALA A 340 -16.15 -9.58 -0.45
C ALA A 340 -14.87 -10.41 -0.21
N VAL A 341 -13.91 -9.86 0.54
CA VAL A 341 -12.69 -10.58 0.97
C VAL A 341 -13.06 -11.87 1.70
N ARG A 342 -13.98 -11.82 2.68
CA ARG A 342 -14.40 -13.03 3.40
C ARG A 342 -15.03 -14.09 2.50
N ARG A 343 -15.80 -13.70 1.47
CA ARG A 343 -16.34 -14.64 0.47
C ARG A 343 -15.23 -15.29 -0.35
N VAL A 344 -14.26 -14.50 -0.82
CA VAL A 344 -13.11 -15.01 -1.58
C VAL A 344 -12.32 -16.02 -0.74
N LEU A 345 -11.94 -15.66 0.49
CA LEU A 345 -11.22 -16.56 1.39
C LEU A 345 -12.03 -17.83 1.71
N GLY A 346 -13.34 -17.69 1.98
CA GLY A 346 -14.23 -18.83 2.20
C GLY A 346 -14.31 -19.79 1.01
N SER A 347 -14.33 -19.26 -0.22
CA SER A 347 -14.31 -20.09 -1.45
C SER A 347 -12.99 -20.86 -1.64
N GLN A 348 -11.92 -20.41 -0.97
CA GLN A 348 -10.61 -21.07 -0.96
C GLN A 348 -10.45 -22.03 0.23
N GLY A 349 -11.53 -22.29 0.98
CA GLY A 349 -11.50 -23.16 2.16
C GLY A 349 -10.87 -22.52 3.40
N LEU A 350 -10.62 -21.21 3.39
CA LEU A 350 -10.04 -20.49 4.52
C LEU A 350 -11.14 -19.97 5.45
N SER A 351 -11.34 -20.67 6.57
CA SER A 351 -12.23 -20.22 7.65
C SER A 351 -11.44 -19.38 8.66
N MET A 352 -11.78 -18.09 8.75
CA MET A 352 -11.09 -17.12 9.62
C MET A 352 -12.13 -16.29 10.41
N PRO A 353 -12.86 -16.88 11.38
CA PRO A 353 -13.90 -16.18 12.12
C PRO A 353 -13.37 -14.99 12.93
N GLU A 354 -12.08 -14.99 13.28
CA GLU A 354 -11.40 -13.94 14.02
C GLU A 354 -10.92 -12.77 13.14
N LEU A 355 -10.96 -12.92 11.81
CA LEU A 355 -10.48 -11.91 10.87
C LEU A 355 -11.36 -10.66 10.91
N VAL A 356 -10.80 -9.54 11.36
CA VAL A 356 -11.45 -8.23 11.32
C VAL A 356 -10.72 -7.35 10.33
N ILE A 357 -11.40 -7.03 9.22
CA ILE A 357 -10.92 -6.09 8.20
C ILE A 357 -11.71 -4.80 8.38
N ASP A 358 -10.98 -3.76 8.74
CA ASP A 358 -11.51 -2.39 8.87
C ASP A 358 -11.38 -1.68 7.52
N ASN A 359 -10.16 -1.25 7.17
CA ASN A 359 -9.88 -0.52 5.93
C ASN A 359 -8.99 -1.30 4.92
N GLY A 360 -8.64 -2.55 5.20
CA GLY A 360 -7.82 -3.41 4.31
C GLY A 360 -6.33 -3.04 4.21
N SER A 361 -5.92 -1.88 4.72
CA SER A 361 -4.51 -1.46 4.76
C SER A 361 -3.80 -1.92 6.05
N GLY A 362 -4.55 -2.11 7.14
CA GLY A 362 -4.00 -2.39 8.46
C GLY A 362 -3.50 -1.16 9.22
N LEU A 363 -3.71 0.05 8.69
CA LEU A 363 -3.64 1.29 9.48
C LEU A 363 -4.92 1.39 10.33
N SER A 364 -5.01 0.57 11.37
CA SER A 364 -6.20 0.47 12.22
C SER A 364 -5.81 -0.07 13.60
N ARG A 365 -6.54 0.36 14.64
CA ARG A 365 -6.44 -0.23 15.99
C ARG A 365 -7.37 -1.45 16.15
N ILE A 366 -8.30 -1.63 15.22
CA ILE A 366 -9.38 -2.62 15.27
C ILE A 366 -9.02 -3.88 14.48
N GLY A 367 -8.28 -3.76 13.37
CA GLY A 367 -7.95 -4.90 12.52
C GLY A 367 -7.33 -6.08 13.29
N ARG A 368 -7.79 -7.30 13.03
CA ARG A 368 -7.32 -8.54 13.69
C ARG A 368 -7.14 -9.66 12.69
N ILE A 369 -6.13 -10.49 12.92
CA ILE A 369 -5.93 -11.80 12.27
C ILE A 369 -5.03 -12.67 13.16
N SER A 370 -5.20 -13.98 13.13
CA SER A 370 -4.27 -14.90 13.77
C SER A 370 -3.06 -15.23 12.88
N ALA A 371 -1.94 -15.62 13.49
CA ALA A 371 -0.77 -16.06 12.73
C ALA A 371 -1.04 -17.34 11.92
N ASP A 372 -1.89 -18.23 12.45
CA ASP A 372 -2.31 -19.48 11.80
C ASP A 372 -3.15 -19.22 10.55
N SER A 373 -4.14 -18.32 10.63
CA SER A 373 -4.94 -17.92 9.47
C SER A 373 -4.08 -17.27 8.39
N LEU A 374 -3.15 -16.40 8.76
CA LEU A 374 -2.28 -15.77 7.79
C LEU A 374 -1.30 -16.76 7.15
N ALA A 375 -0.76 -17.70 7.91
CA ALA A 375 0.09 -18.77 7.38
C ALA A 375 -0.69 -19.69 6.43
N SER A 376 -1.96 -19.95 6.72
CA SER A 376 -2.86 -20.71 5.86
C SER A 376 -3.13 -19.99 4.53
N LEU A 377 -3.38 -18.68 4.58
CA LEU A 377 -3.50 -17.84 3.38
C LEU A 377 -2.21 -17.88 2.54
N LEU A 378 -1.05 -17.71 3.16
CA LEU A 378 0.25 -17.78 2.47
C LEU A 378 0.49 -19.16 1.83
N THR A 379 0.00 -20.23 2.45
CA THR A 379 0.08 -21.59 1.90
C THR A 379 -0.86 -21.78 0.71
N VAL A 380 -2.09 -21.24 0.78
CA VAL A 380 -3.03 -21.24 -0.36
C VAL A 380 -2.46 -20.43 -1.53
N ALA A 381 -1.93 -19.23 -1.24
CA ALA A 381 -1.30 -18.38 -2.25
C ALA A 381 -0.10 -19.07 -2.92
N TRP A 382 0.67 -19.84 -2.15
CA TRP A 382 1.80 -20.62 -2.65
C TRP A 382 1.39 -21.69 -3.67
N ASN A 383 0.28 -22.37 -3.40
CA ASN A 383 -0.20 -23.49 -4.22
C ASN A 383 -1.05 -23.04 -5.41
N SER A 384 -1.25 -21.73 -5.59
CA SER A 384 -2.04 -21.18 -6.67
C SER A 384 -1.20 -20.96 -7.94
N PRO A 385 -1.82 -21.01 -9.14
CA PRO A 385 -1.21 -20.52 -10.38
C PRO A 385 -0.69 -19.07 -10.29
N TYR A 386 -1.28 -18.22 -9.42
CA TYR A 386 -0.87 -16.82 -9.24
C TYR A 386 0.23 -16.62 -8.19
N MET A 387 0.86 -17.70 -7.74
CA MET A 387 1.97 -17.64 -6.78
C MET A 387 3.10 -16.70 -7.23
N PRO A 388 3.60 -16.74 -8.50
CA PRO A 388 4.71 -15.89 -8.91
C PRO A 388 4.41 -14.39 -8.78
N GLU A 389 3.20 -13.96 -9.15
CA GLU A 389 2.73 -12.59 -9.06
C GLU A 389 2.59 -12.16 -7.61
N PHE A 390 2.02 -13.01 -6.76
CA PHE A 390 1.88 -12.71 -5.34
C PHE A 390 3.23 -12.63 -4.62
N MET A 391 4.11 -13.61 -4.83
CA MET A 391 5.44 -13.67 -4.20
C MET A 391 6.31 -12.49 -4.65
N SER A 392 6.33 -12.17 -5.94
CA SER A 392 7.10 -11.04 -6.48
C SER A 392 6.61 -9.68 -5.98
N SER A 393 5.36 -9.59 -5.51
CA SER A 393 4.81 -8.39 -4.88
C SER A 393 5.43 -8.08 -3.50
N LEU A 394 6.00 -9.07 -2.80
CA LEU A 394 6.54 -8.89 -1.46
C LEU A 394 7.94 -8.26 -1.47
N ALA A 395 8.36 -7.62 -0.36
CA ALA A 395 9.69 -7.02 -0.27
C ALA A 395 10.77 -8.08 -0.13
N ILE A 396 11.86 -7.95 -0.89
CA ILE A 396 12.98 -8.89 -0.88
C ILE A 396 14.01 -8.43 0.16
N ALA A 397 14.35 -9.30 1.10
CA ALA A 397 15.35 -9.05 2.14
C ALA A 397 16.68 -8.54 1.56
N GLY A 398 17.16 -7.41 2.06
CA GLY A 398 18.42 -6.80 1.64
C GLY A 398 18.45 -6.20 0.22
N VAL A 399 17.31 -6.19 -0.49
CA VAL A 399 17.25 -5.77 -1.90
C VAL A 399 16.27 -4.62 -2.09
N ASP A 400 15.00 -4.76 -1.70
CA ASP A 400 13.98 -3.75 -2.02
C ASP A 400 12.90 -3.55 -0.95
N GLY A 401 11.96 -2.65 -1.26
CA GLY A 401 10.81 -2.34 -0.41
C GLY A 401 11.20 -1.94 1.02
N THR A 402 10.38 -2.37 1.98
CA THR A 402 10.59 -2.14 3.41
C THR A 402 11.71 -2.96 4.03
N MET A 403 12.26 -3.94 3.29
CA MET A 403 13.36 -4.80 3.74
C MET A 403 14.74 -4.43 3.16
N ARG A 404 14.82 -3.43 2.26
CA ARG A 404 16.05 -3.06 1.54
C ARG A 404 17.30 -2.78 2.41
N ARG A 405 17.10 -2.34 3.66
CA ARG A 405 18.18 -1.99 4.61
C ARG A 405 18.44 -3.07 5.68
N ARG A 406 17.71 -4.19 5.66
CA ARG A 406 17.79 -5.29 6.64
C ARG A 406 18.33 -6.55 5.95
N LEU A 407 19.01 -7.43 6.68
CA LEU A 407 19.45 -8.75 6.18
C LEU A 407 20.24 -8.63 4.86
N ARG A 408 21.33 -7.85 4.89
CA ARG A 408 22.18 -7.54 3.72
C ARG A 408 23.45 -8.38 3.64
N ASP A 409 23.70 -9.20 4.66
CA ASP A 409 24.79 -10.17 4.65
C ASP A 409 24.59 -11.21 3.55
N ARG A 410 25.68 -11.88 3.19
CA ARG A 410 25.75 -12.81 2.06
C ARG A 410 24.74 -13.95 2.17
N ASP A 411 24.44 -14.40 3.38
CA ASP A 411 23.69 -15.63 3.62
C ASP A 411 22.18 -15.39 3.65
N THR A 412 21.74 -14.16 3.91
CA THR A 412 20.30 -13.82 4.02
C THR A 412 19.78 -12.89 2.92
N ARG A 413 20.66 -12.17 2.22
CA ARG A 413 20.27 -11.25 1.15
C ARG A 413 19.57 -12.01 0.02
N GLY A 414 18.36 -11.59 -0.31
CA GLY A 414 17.55 -12.22 -1.36
C GLY A 414 16.79 -13.48 -0.93
N MET A 415 17.05 -14.00 0.27
CA MET A 415 16.51 -15.29 0.70
C MET A 415 15.09 -15.22 1.25
N ALA A 416 14.56 -14.03 1.51
CA ALA A 416 13.21 -13.87 2.05
C ALA A 416 12.37 -12.85 1.26
N HIS A 417 11.10 -13.19 1.07
CA HIS A 417 10.05 -12.35 0.46
C HIS A 417 9.00 -12.07 1.53
N LEU A 418 8.98 -10.84 2.05
CA LEU A 418 8.22 -10.50 3.26
C LEU A 418 7.38 -9.24 3.07
N LYS A 419 6.19 -9.25 3.66
CA LYS A 419 5.46 -8.04 4.01
C LYS A 419 5.75 -7.69 5.47
N THR A 420 6.11 -6.44 5.72
CA THR A 420 6.29 -5.89 7.07
C THR A 420 5.07 -5.09 7.52
N GLY A 421 4.90 -4.98 8.83
CA GLY A 421 3.90 -4.15 9.49
C GLY A 421 4.47 -3.45 10.73
N SER A 422 4.15 -2.16 10.86
CA SER A 422 4.60 -1.33 11.98
C SER A 422 3.51 -0.33 12.33
N LEU A 423 3.12 -0.28 13.60
CA LEU A 423 2.36 0.81 14.24
C LEU A 423 3.01 1.08 15.61
N VAL A 424 2.53 2.10 16.33
CA VAL A 424 2.81 2.20 17.77
C VAL A 424 2.30 0.92 18.44
N ASN A 425 3.18 0.25 19.20
CA ASN A 425 2.95 -1.00 19.94
C ASN A 425 2.70 -2.26 19.08
N VAL A 426 2.97 -2.20 17.77
CA VAL A 426 2.79 -3.34 16.86
C VAL A 426 3.98 -3.49 15.93
N ARG A 427 4.53 -4.70 15.88
CA ARG A 427 5.50 -5.12 14.86
C ARG A 427 5.06 -6.46 14.29
N ALA A 428 5.10 -6.57 12.97
CA ALA A 428 4.72 -7.79 12.28
C ALA A 428 5.55 -8.02 11.02
N MET A 429 5.76 -9.29 10.67
CA MET A 429 6.25 -9.70 9.36
C MET A 429 5.62 -11.02 8.95
N ALA A 430 5.36 -11.18 7.65
CA ALA A 430 4.86 -12.43 7.11
C ALA A 430 5.29 -12.62 5.65
N GLY A 431 5.50 -13.86 5.25
CA GLY A 431 5.85 -14.22 3.87
C GLY A 431 6.62 -15.53 3.79
N TYR A 432 7.62 -15.57 2.91
CA TYR A 432 8.37 -16.78 2.56
C TYR A 432 9.87 -16.62 2.80
N VAL A 433 10.52 -17.68 3.24
CA VAL A 433 11.99 -17.79 3.33
C VAL A 433 12.45 -19.03 2.57
N LEU A 434 13.46 -18.87 1.72
CA LEU A 434 14.16 -19.96 1.06
C LEU A 434 15.32 -20.41 1.97
N GLY A 435 15.35 -21.70 2.31
CA GLY A 435 16.46 -22.31 3.03
C GLY A 435 17.57 -22.79 2.09
N ALA A 436 18.78 -22.97 2.64
CA ALA A 436 19.93 -23.54 1.95
C ALA A 436 19.67 -24.96 1.42
N SER A 437 18.76 -25.69 2.04
CA SER A 437 18.26 -27.00 1.58
C SER A 437 17.42 -26.93 0.29
N GLY A 438 17.07 -25.73 -0.19
CA GLY A 438 16.14 -25.51 -1.30
C GLY A 438 14.67 -25.58 -0.89
N LYS A 439 14.38 -25.94 0.37
CA LYS A 439 13.03 -25.90 0.93
C LYS A 439 12.58 -24.45 1.16
N ARG A 440 11.27 -24.23 1.13
CA ARG A 440 10.67 -22.91 1.39
C ARG A 440 9.78 -22.98 2.61
N TYR A 441 9.82 -21.93 3.40
CA TYR A 441 9.11 -21.83 4.66
C TYR A 441 8.16 -20.63 4.64
N VAL A 442 6.92 -20.85 5.04
CA VAL A 442 6.03 -19.78 5.46
C VAL A 442 6.44 -19.34 6.86
N VAL A 443 6.59 -18.02 7.03
CA VAL A 443 6.87 -17.41 8.33
C VAL A 443 5.84 -16.31 8.60
N VAL A 444 5.31 -16.29 9.81
CA VAL A 444 4.43 -15.24 10.33
C VAL A 444 4.84 -14.91 11.76
N SER A 445 5.28 -13.67 12.01
CA SER A 445 5.61 -13.14 13.34
C SER A 445 4.75 -11.89 13.57
N ILE A 446 3.95 -11.88 14.63
CA ILE A 446 3.12 -10.73 15.04
C ILE A 446 3.35 -10.47 16.52
N VAL A 447 3.80 -9.27 16.86
CA VAL A 447 4.01 -8.80 18.23
C VAL A 447 3.13 -7.60 18.50
N ASN A 448 2.35 -7.66 19.58
CA ASN A 448 1.58 -6.55 20.12
C ASN A 448 2.03 -6.30 21.56
N ASP A 449 2.78 -5.22 21.79
CA ASP A 449 3.36 -4.84 23.09
C ASP A 449 3.84 -3.38 23.01
N GLU A 450 3.85 -2.65 24.13
CA GLU A 450 4.39 -1.28 24.18
C GLU A 450 5.85 -1.18 23.71
N ARG A 451 6.61 -2.26 23.86
CA ARG A 451 8.01 -2.37 23.43
C ARG A 451 8.16 -3.21 22.18
N ALA A 452 7.12 -3.34 21.34
CA ALA A 452 7.14 -4.19 20.14
C ALA A 452 8.37 -3.96 19.25
N ASP A 453 8.92 -2.74 19.21
CA ASP A 453 10.13 -2.37 18.47
C ASP A 453 11.36 -3.23 18.81
N ALA A 454 11.41 -3.75 20.05
CA ALA A 454 12.47 -4.64 20.52
C ALA A 454 12.47 -6.02 19.83
N VAL A 455 11.42 -6.39 19.07
CA VAL A 455 11.37 -7.68 18.37
C VAL A 455 12.33 -7.75 17.17
N ARG A 456 12.76 -6.62 16.61
CA ARG A 456 13.46 -6.61 15.33
C ARG A 456 14.69 -7.56 15.27
N PRO A 457 15.58 -7.61 16.28
CA PRO A 457 16.70 -8.56 16.27
C PRO A 457 16.25 -10.02 16.29
N PHE A 458 15.14 -10.34 16.96
CA PHE A 458 14.54 -11.67 16.94
C PHE A 458 13.99 -12.03 15.55
N ASP A 459 13.26 -11.11 14.92
CA ASP A 459 12.76 -11.32 13.56
C ASP A 459 13.92 -11.56 12.57
N ASP A 460 15.00 -10.77 12.65
CA ASP A 460 16.17 -10.96 11.78
C ASP A 460 16.87 -12.32 12.06
N ALA A 461 16.99 -12.72 13.33
CA ALA A 461 17.53 -14.03 13.71
C ALA A 461 16.65 -15.21 13.22
N LEU A 462 15.33 -15.04 13.25
CA LEU A 462 14.37 -16.02 12.72
C LEU A 462 14.54 -16.23 11.22
N ILE A 463 14.71 -15.16 10.44
CA ILE A 463 14.95 -15.28 9.00
C ILE A 463 16.30 -15.94 8.73
N LYS A 464 17.35 -15.58 9.47
CA LYS A 464 18.67 -16.20 9.35
C LYS A 464 18.62 -17.71 9.64
N TRP A 465 17.99 -18.10 10.73
CA TRP A 465 17.81 -19.51 11.11
C TRP A 465 17.04 -20.30 10.04
N LEU A 466 16.07 -19.69 9.36
CA LEU A 466 15.37 -20.32 8.24
C LEU A 466 16.20 -20.39 6.96
N ALA A 467 16.99 -19.36 6.67
CA ALA A 467 17.85 -19.31 5.48
C ALA A 467 18.98 -20.35 5.54
N GLU A 468 19.49 -20.65 6.74
CA GLU A 468 20.56 -21.64 6.96
C GLU A 468 20.08 -23.10 6.85
N ARG A 469 18.77 -23.35 6.80
CA ARG A 469 18.16 -24.68 6.90
C ARG A 469 18.08 -25.49 5.63
#